data_AF-A0A6A6XL04-F1
#
_entry.id   AF-A0A6A6XL04-F1
#
_cell.length_a   1.000
_cell.length_b   1.000
_cell.length_c   1.000
_cell.angle_alpha   90.00
_cell.angle_beta   90.00
_cell.angle_gamma   90.00
#
_symmetry.space_group_name_H-M   'P 1'
#
loop_
_entity.id
_entity.type
_entity.pdbx_description
1 polymer ?
#
loop_
_entity_poly.entity_id
_entity_poly.type
_entity_poly.pdbx_seq_one_letter_code
_entity_poly.pdbx_strand_id
1 'polypeptide(L)'
;MTTPQRVLPPPTIDLLLNLIDTRPQSILTSLSAHPQLASASDSHGYSLVHAAVSYAQLPVLRELVQTYNVDVNLLDEDGETPLFAAEKTDVARCLVEELGADWRVRNAEGKTAEEKVGEEEGEAHEVYQYLKSVRETSEGVEGIHAPPPLPNGVKVNVGSMEEEDAGDAPDPEIRRRIEELAARDDFQTEEGQRQLRELVSEVVTGMGAEQAGRNVRRRAD
;
A
#
# COMPACT_ATOMS: atom_id res chain seq x y z
N MET A 1 -58.33 17.39 -14.63
CA MET A 1 -58.00 17.34 -13.19
C MET A 1 -56.50 17.18 -13.08
N THR A 2 -55.78 18.27 -12.92
CA THR A 2 -54.32 18.28 -12.80
C THR A 2 -54.00 17.95 -11.35
N THR A 3 -53.52 16.75 -11.08
CA THR A 3 -53.03 16.35 -9.76
C THR A 3 -51.96 17.36 -9.33
N PRO A 4 -52.02 17.98 -8.13
CA PRO A 4 -50.95 18.83 -7.68
C PRO A 4 -49.69 17.97 -7.60
N GLN A 5 -48.68 18.26 -8.42
CA GLN A 5 -47.36 17.67 -8.24
C GLN A 5 -46.91 18.06 -6.84
N ARG A 6 -46.81 17.06 -5.95
CA ARG A 6 -46.21 17.23 -4.63
C ARG A 6 -44.74 17.56 -4.88
N VAL A 7 -44.42 18.85 -4.90
CA VAL A 7 -43.04 19.32 -4.95
C VAL A 7 -42.40 18.81 -3.67
N LEU A 8 -41.60 17.76 -3.78
CA LEU A 8 -40.81 17.27 -2.66
C LEU A 8 -39.85 18.39 -2.25
N PRO A 9 -39.59 18.57 -0.94
CA PRO A 9 -38.59 19.55 -0.52
C PRO A 9 -37.25 19.25 -1.21
N PRO A 10 -36.45 20.29 -1.54
CA PRO A 10 -35.15 20.07 -2.15
C PRO A 10 -34.31 19.15 -1.25
N PRO A 11 -33.57 18.19 -1.83
CA PRO A 11 -32.73 17.30 -1.05
C PRO A 11 -31.69 18.12 -0.27
N THR A 12 -31.50 17.78 1.00
CA THR A 12 -30.46 18.35 1.85
C THR A 12 -29.26 17.41 1.89
N ILE A 13 -28.10 17.93 2.28
CA ILE A 13 -26.89 17.10 2.47
C ILE A 13 -27.15 16.01 3.51
N ASP A 14 -27.78 16.32 4.65
CA ASP A 14 -28.11 15.35 5.69
C ASP A 14 -28.98 14.21 5.16
N LEU A 15 -29.93 14.53 4.27
CA LEU A 15 -30.75 13.51 3.64
C LEU A 15 -29.89 12.61 2.76
N LEU A 16 -28.99 13.16 1.95
CA LEU A 16 -28.14 12.35 1.07
C LEU A 16 -27.16 11.48 1.85
N LEU A 17 -26.58 11.98 2.94
CA LEU A 17 -25.70 11.22 3.82
C LEU A 17 -26.41 9.99 4.41
N ASN A 18 -27.67 10.14 4.85
CA ASN A 18 -28.49 9.04 5.37
C ASN A 18 -28.93 8.01 4.31
N LEU A 19 -28.68 8.26 3.02
CA LEU A 19 -29.04 7.35 1.92
C LEU A 19 -27.86 6.58 1.36
N ILE A 20 -26.65 6.83 1.86
CA ILE A 20 -25.42 6.26 1.29
C ILE A 20 -25.39 4.74 1.39
N ASP A 21 -25.92 4.19 2.48
CA ASP A 21 -25.96 2.76 2.80
C ASP A 21 -27.17 2.05 2.19
N THR A 22 -28.32 2.73 2.15
CA THR A 22 -29.60 2.14 1.75
C THR A 22 -29.97 2.38 0.29
N ARG A 23 -29.63 3.55 -0.27
CA ARG A 23 -30.07 3.99 -1.60
C ARG A 23 -29.02 4.84 -2.34
N PRO A 24 -27.82 4.32 -2.62
CA PRO A 24 -26.74 5.07 -3.29
C PRO A 24 -27.14 5.62 -4.67
N GLN A 25 -27.98 4.90 -5.42
CA GLN A 25 -28.50 5.36 -6.73
C GLN A 25 -29.39 6.61 -6.62
N SER A 26 -30.11 6.77 -5.50
CA SER A 26 -30.92 7.96 -5.25
C SER A 26 -30.05 9.20 -5.02
N ILE A 27 -28.83 9.02 -4.51
CA ILE A 27 -27.86 10.10 -4.35
C ILE A 27 -27.46 10.62 -5.72
N LEU A 28 -27.00 9.75 -6.62
CA LEU A 28 -26.58 10.15 -7.97
C LEU A 28 -27.71 10.83 -8.75
N THR A 29 -28.94 10.33 -8.60
CA THR A 29 -30.14 10.97 -9.18
C THR A 29 -30.33 12.38 -8.62
N SER A 30 -30.18 12.55 -7.30
CA SER A 30 -30.33 13.86 -6.64
C SER A 30 -29.21 14.83 -7.04
N LEU A 31 -27.97 14.35 -7.15
CA LEU A 31 -26.83 15.15 -7.60
C LEU A 31 -26.95 15.61 -9.04
N SER A 32 -27.58 14.81 -9.92
CA SER A 32 -27.84 15.23 -11.30
C SER A 32 -28.78 16.44 -11.39
N ALA A 33 -29.70 16.57 -10.43
CA ALA A 33 -30.60 17.71 -10.32
C ALA A 33 -30.02 18.86 -9.49
N HIS A 34 -29.13 18.54 -8.54
CA HIS A 34 -28.52 19.48 -7.60
C HIS A 34 -27.02 19.24 -7.43
N PRO A 35 -26.19 19.57 -8.45
CA PRO A 35 -24.75 19.26 -8.44
C PRO A 35 -23.99 19.93 -7.29
N GLN A 36 -24.46 21.07 -6.79
CA GLN A 36 -23.86 21.80 -5.68
C GLN A 36 -23.84 21.00 -4.35
N LEU A 37 -24.66 19.96 -4.24
CA LEU A 37 -24.67 19.08 -3.06
C LEU A 37 -23.51 18.08 -3.05
N ALA A 38 -22.84 17.85 -4.19
CA ALA A 38 -21.76 16.87 -4.27
C ALA A 38 -20.58 17.22 -3.37
N SER A 39 -20.22 18.51 -3.29
CA SER A 39 -19.17 19.04 -2.43
C SER A 39 -19.69 19.63 -1.12
N ALA A 40 -20.98 19.47 -0.83
CA ALA A 40 -21.55 19.98 0.42
C ALA A 40 -21.19 19.06 1.59
N SER A 41 -21.19 19.64 2.78
CA SER A 41 -20.99 18.95 4.04
C SER A 41 -22.11 19.27 5.01
N ASP A 42 -22.30 18.40 6.00
CA ASP A 42 -23.17 18.69 7.13
C ASP A 42 -22.56 19.73 8.10
N SER A 43 -23.17 19.89 9.27
CA SER A 43 -22.72 20.84 10.30
C SER A 43 -21.34 20.53 10.89
N HIS A 44 -20.85 19.30 10.72
CA HIS A 44 -19.57 18.81 11.23
C HIS A 44 -18.51 18.73 10.10
N GLY A 45 -18.80 19.28 8.92
CA GLY A 45 -17.89 19.16 7.78
C GLY A 45 -17.91 17.76 7.12
N TYR A 46 -18.75 16.85 7.61
CA TYR A 46 -18.86 15.50 7.05
C TYR A 46 -19.57 15.55 5.69
N SER A 47 -18.92 15.04 4.66
CA SER A 47 -19.36 15.19 3.27
C SER A 47 -19.67 13.84 2.60
N LEU A 48 -20.24 13.89 1.40
CA LEU A 48 -20.58 12.67 0.66
C LEU A 48 -19.36 11.80 0.33
N VAL A 49 -18.16 12.39 0.18
CA VAL A 49 -16.94 11.60 -0.04
C VAL A 49 -16.50 10.89 1.23
N HIS A 50 -16.63 11.50 2.42
CA HIS A 50 -16.40 10.83 3.70
C HIS A 50 -17.34 9.63 3.87
N ALA A 51 -18.64 9.87 3.66
CA ALA A 51 -19.65 8.82 3.77
C ALA A 51 -19.42 7.69 2.74
N ALA A 52 -19.10 8.02 1.49
CA ALA A 52 -18.85 7.01 0.47
C ALA A 52 -17.64 6.12 0.81
N VAL A 53 -16.63 6.66 1.49
CA VAL A 53 -15.49 5.88 1.98
C VAL A 53 -15.88 4.99 3.16
N SER A 54 -16.49 5.57 4.20
CA SER A 54 -16.91 4.83 5.41
C SER A 54 -17.83 3.65 5.08
N TYR A 55 -18.77 3.83 4.16
CA TYR A 55 -19.69 2.76 3.73
C TYR A 55 -19.15 1.91 2.56
N ALA A 56 -17.89 2.06 2.17
CA ALA A 56 -17.24 1.38 1.05
C ALA A 56 -18.04 1.46 -0.28
N GLN A 57 -18.71 2.59 -0.52
CA GLN A 57 -19.50 2.85 -1.73
C GLN A 57 -18.62 3.37 -2.87
N LEU A 58 -17.72 2.51 -3.36
CA LEU A 58 -16.80 2.84 -4.46
C LEU A 58 -17.47 3.46 -5.71
N PRO A 59 -18.65 2.99 -6.17
CA PRO A 59 -19.31 3.61 -7.33
C PRO A 59 -19.71 5.06 -7.07
N VAL A 60 -20.20 5.37 -5.87
CA VAL A 60 -20.58 6.74 -5.49
C VAL A 60 -19.33 7.59 -5.32
N LEU A 61 -18.31 7.06 -4.66
CA LEU A 61 -17.03 7.74 -4.48
C LEU A 61 -16.40 8.16 -5.82
N ARG A 62 -16.33 7.23 -6.79
CA ARG A 62 -15.80 7.53 -8.14
C ARG A 62 -16.61 8.59 -8.85
N GLU A 63 -17.95 8.49 -8.82
CA GLU A 63 -18.81 9.50 -9.43
C GLU A 63 -18.60 10.89 -8.81
N LEU A 64 -18.53 10.99 -7.48
CA LEU A 64 -18.29 12.26 -6.79
C LEU A 64 -16.99 12.93 -7.25
N VAL A 65 -15.88 12.17 -7.28
CA VAL A 65 -14.56 12.73 -7.61
C VAL A 65 -14.40 12.94 -9.11
N GLN A 66 -14.77 11.97 -9.94
CA GLN A 66 -14.50 11.98 -11.39
C GLN A 66 -15.54 12.77 -12.19
N THR A 67 -16.82 12.73 -11.80
CA THR A 67 -17.91 13.40 -12.52
C THR A 67 -18.21 14.77 -11.92
N TYR A 68 -18.25 14.87 -10.59
CA TYR A 68 -18.60 16.12 -9.89
C TYR A 68 -17.38 16.92 -9.43
N ASN A 69 -16.16 16.46 -9.72
CA ASN A 69 -14.91 17.14 -9.36
C ASN A 69 -14.82 17.48 -7.86
N VAL A 70 -15.40 16.64 -7.00
CA VAL A 70 -15.29 16.81 -5.55
C VAL A 70 -13.84 16.54 -5.14
N ASP A 71 -13.29 17.42 -4.32
CA ASP A 71 -11.96 17.23 -3.74
C ASP A 71 -11.97 16.01 -2.81
N VAL A 72 -11.11 15.04 -3.11
CA VAL A 72 -10.98 13.80 -2.32
C VAL A 72 -10.28 14.05 -0.97
N ASN A 73 -9.69 15.24 -0.77
CA ASN A 73 -9.02 15.66 0.46
C ASN A 73 -9.83 16.67 1.28
N LEU A 74 -11.15 16.73 1.09
CA LEU A 74 -12.02 17.56 1.93
C LEU A 74 -11.82 17.22 3.40
N LEU A 75 -11.78 18.24 4.25
CA LEU A 75 -11.60 18.08 5.69
C LEU A 75 -12.96 18.20 6.40
N ASP A 76 -13.21 17.32 7.35
CA ASP A 76 -14.29 17.48 8.33
C ASP A 76 -13.87 18.36 9.53
N GLU A 77 -14.70 18.40 10.58
CA GLU A 77 -14.44 19.21 11.78
C GLU A 77 -13.21 18.77 12.58
N ASP A 78 -12.84 17.50 12.49
CA ASP A 78 -11.65 16.93 13.13
C ASP A 78 -10.40 17.09 12.24
N GLY A 79 -10.55 17.74 11.09
CA GLY A 79 -9.48 17.91 10.12
C GLY A 79 -9.16 16.61 9.39
N GLU A 80 -10.08 15.64 9.39
CA GLU A 80 -9.88 14.35 8.77
C GLU A 80 -10.28 14.40 7.30
N THR A 81 -9.46 13.78 6.45
CA THR A 81 -9.84 13.51 5.06
C THR A 81 -10.69 12.23 4.99
N PRO A 82 -11.39 11.96 3.87
CA PRO A 82 -12.07 10.69 3.67
C PRO A 82 -11.19 9.46 3.90
N LEU A 83 -9.87 9.55 3.70
CA LEU A 83 -8.93 8.45 3.93
C LEU A 83 -8.90 7.97 5.39
N PHE A 84 -9.16 8.85 6.36
CA PHE A 84 -9.22 8.47 7.78
C PHE A 84 -10.39 7.54 8.07
N ALA A 85 -11.48 7.64 7.31
CA ALA A 85 -12.66 6.79 7.45
C ALA A 85 -12.58 5.46 6.68
N ALA A 86 -11.44 5.14 6.06
CA ALA A 86 -11.29 3.93 5.24
C ALA A 86 -11.11 2.69 6.11
N GLU A 87 -12.13 1.84 6.19
CA GLU A 87 -12.05 0.56 6.92
C GLU A 87 -11.46 -0.59 6.08
N LYS A 88 -11.51 -0.47 4.74
CA LYS A 88 -11.11 -1.55 3.83
C LYS A 88 -9.97 -1.13 2.92
N THR A 89 -9.08 -2.09 2.68
CA THR A 89 -7.89 -1.91 1.84
C THR A 89 -8.23 -1.54 0.40
N ASP A 90 -9.31 -2.09 -0.16
CA ASP A 90 -9.77 -1.77 -1.52
C ASP A 90 -10.23 -0.32 -1.64
N VAL A 91 -10.87 0.23 -0.60
CA VAL A 91 -11.27 1.63 -0.53
C VAL A 91 -10.06 2.55 -0.37
N ALA A 92 -9.13 2.21 0.53
CA ALA A 92 -7.89 2.98 0.69
C ALA A 92 -7.05 3.00 -0.60
N ARG A 93 -6.96 1.86 -1.31
CA ARG A 93 -6.32 1.78 -2.63
C ARG A 93 -7.00 2.66 -3.67
N CYS A 94 -8.34 2.62 -3.73
CA CYS A 94 -9.10 3.49 -4.62
C CYS A 94 -8.77 4.97 -4.37
N LEU A 95 -8.80 5.40 -3.11
CA LEU A 95 -8.48 6.78 -2.73
C LEU A 95 -7.07 7.19 -3.17
N VAL A 96 -6.06 6.41 -2.80
CA VAL A 96 -4.65 6.77 -3.01
C VAL A 96 -4.20 6.57 -4.46
N GLU A 97 -4.49 5.41 -5.05
CA GLU A 97 -3.96 5.02 -6.36
C GLU A 97 -4.83 5.52 -7.52
N GLU A 98 -6.16 5.52 -7.37
CA GLU A 98 -7.09 5.88 -8.44
C GLU A 98 -7.52 7.35 -8.38
N LEU A 99 -7.80 7.86 -7.18
CA LEU A 99 -8.39 9.19 -6.98
C LEU A 99 -7.38 10.25 -6.54
N GLY A 100 -6.13 9.86 -6.25
CA GLY A 100 -5.05 10.79 -5.92
C GLY A 100 -5.20 11.46 -4.56
N ALA A 101 -5.78 10.78 -3.57
CA ALA A 101 -5.86 11.26 -2.20
C ALA A 101 -4.47 11.43 -1.59
N ASP A 102 -4.26 12.55 -0.90
CA ASP A 102 -3.02 12.83 -0.19
C ASP A 102 -3.03 12.14 1.18
N TRP A 103 -2.33 11.01 1.24
CA TRP A 103 -2.18 10.23 2.47
C TRP A 103 -1.28 10.89 3.52
N ARG A 104 -0.63 12.02 3.21
CA ARG A 104 0.24 12.76 4.14
C ARG A 104 -0.51 13.81 4.96
N VAL A 105 -1.79 14.04 4.69
CA VAL A 105 -2.60 15.01 5.44
C VAL A 105 -2.67 14.60 6.91
N ARG A 106 -2.52 15.59 7.78
CA ARG A 106 -2.61 15.43 9.24
C ARG A 106 -3.90 16.05 9.74
N ASN A 107 -4.63 15.31 10.59
CA ASN A 107 -5.85 15.78 11.24
C ASN A 107 -5.56 16.80 12.35
N ALA A 108 -6.58 17.25 13.09
CA ALA A 108 -6.46 18.22 14.17
C ALA A 108 -5.59 17.72 15.35
N GLU A 109 -5.47 16.40 15.53
CA GLU A 109 -4.53 15.78 16.48
C GLU A 109 -3.08 15.74 15.96
N GLY A 110 -2.86 16.14 14.71
CA GLY A 110 -1.57 16.09 14.05
C GLY A 110 -1.20 14.69 13.54
N LYS A 111 -2.15 13.76 13.41
CA LYS A 111 -1.93 12.38 12.97
C LYS A 111 -2.30 12.20 11.49
N THR A 112 -1.56 11.36 10.76
CA THR A 112 -2.00 10.88 9.44
C THR A 112 -3.04 9.77 9.57
N ALA A 113 -3.72 9.43 8.47
CA ALA A 113 -4.67 8.32 8.45
C ALA A 113 -4.01 6.99 8.88
N GLU A 114 -2.75 6.74 8.46
CA GLU A 114 -1.94 5.59 8.90
C GLU A 114 -1.74 5.57 10.43
N GLU A 115 -1.33 6.71 11.00
CA GLU A 115 -1.05 6.84 12.43
C GLU A 115 -2.33 6.63 13.26
N LYS A 116 -3.46 7.21 12.85
CA LYS A 116 -4.75 7.07 13.55
C LYS A 116 -5.25 5.63 13.54
N VAL A 117 -5.28 4.97 12.37
CA VAL A 117 -5.73 3.56 12.28
C VAL A 117 -4.81 2.62 13.07
N GLY A 118 -3.50 2.90 13.09
CA GLY A 118 -2.55 2.14 13.89
C GLY A 118 -2.76 2.30 15.41
N GLU A 119 -3.21 3.46 15.87
CA GLU A 119 -3.52 3.72 17.28
C GLU A 119 -4.85 3.11 17.72
N GLU A 120 -5.89 3.20 16.87
CA GLU A 120 -7.25 2.76 17.21
C GLU A 120 -7.48 1.26 16.98
N GLU A 121 -7.07 0.74 15.81
CA GLU A 121 -7.31 -0.65 15.38
C GLU A 121 -6.07 -1.55 15.52
N GLY A 122 -4.88 -0.93 15.63
CA GLY A 122 -3.62 -1.63 15.78
C GLY A 122 -2.92 -1.95 14.45
N GLU A 123 -1.65 -2.35 14.55
CA GLU A 123 -0.80 -2.61 13.38
C GLU A 123 -1.24 -3.81 12.52
N ALA A 124 -2.11 -4.68 13.04
CA ALA A 124 -2.63 -5.80 12.29
C ALA A 124 -3.73 -5.40 11.28
N HIS A 125 -4.25 -4.16 11.37
CA HIS A 125 -5.29 -3.67 10.49
C HIS A 125 -4.80 -3.60 9.03
N GLU A 126 -5.59 -4.08 8.08
CA GLU A 126 -5.13 -4.20 6.68
C GLU A 126 -4.88 -2.82 6.04
N VAL A 127 -5.70 -1.82 6.38
CA VAL A 127 -5.51 -0.44 5.89
C VAL A 127 -4.23 0.18 6.46
N TYR A 128 -3.89 -0.10 7.72
CA TYR A 128 -2.63 0.33 8.32
C TYR A 128 -1.45 -0.22 7.51
N GLN A 129 -1.43 -1.54 7.29
CA GLN A 129 -0.36 -2.22 6.54
C GLN A 129 -0.25 -1.67 5.11
N TYR A 130 -1.39 -1.39 4.48
CA TYR A 130 -1.40 -0.77 3.16
C TYR A 130 -0.79 0.63 3.17
N LEU A 131 -1.27 1.54 4.02
CA LEU A 131 -0.77 2.91 4.07
C LEU A 131 0.70 2.97 4.47
N LYS A 132 1.13 2.13 5.43
CA LYS A 132 2.54 1.95 5.76
C LYS A 132 3.37 1.53 4.54
N SER A 133 2.88 0.59 3.74
CA SER A 133 3.55 0.17 2.50
C SER A 133 3.60 1.30 1.46
N VAL A 134 2.57 2.13 1.36
CA VAL A 134 2.56 3.32 0.49
C VAL A 134 3.63 4.32 0.95
N ARG A 135 3.75 4.55 2.25
CA ARG A 135 4.80 5.41 2.82
C ARG A 135 6.19 4.85 2.51
N GLU A 136 6.44 3.60 2.85
CA GLU A 136 7.74 2.92 2.65
C GLU A 136 8.13 2.87 1.17
N THR A 137 7.18 2.64 0.26
CA THR A 137 7.45 2.68 -1.19
C THR A 137 7.75 4.08 -1.68
N SER A 138 7.10 5.11 -1.12
CA SER A 138 7.37 6.51 -1.45
C SER A 138 8.71 7.03 -0.90
N GLU A 139 9.17 6.48 0.22
CA GLU A 139 10.46 6.82 0.84
C GLU A 139 11.61 5.95 0.27
N GLY A 140 11.30 4.73 -0.18
CA GLY A 140 12.25 3.77 -0.76
C GLY A 140 12.62 4.02 -2.23
N VAL A 141 11.92 4.91 -2.93
CA VAL A 141 12.31 5.33 -4.30
C VAL A 141 13.54 6.24 -4.34
N GLU A 142 14.04 6.71 -3.20
CA GLU A 142 15.36 7.35 -3.11
C GLU A 142 16.51 6.38 -2.78
N GLY A 143 16.25 5.08 -2.58
CA GLY A 143 17.33 4.14 -2.28
C GLY A 143 16.95 2.66 -2.33
N ILE A 144 17.24 2.01 -3.47
CA ILE A 144 17.53 0.57 -3.62
C ILE A 144 16.35 -0.40 -3.36
N HIS A 145 15.57 -0.66 -4.41
CA HIS A 145 14.86 -1.91 -4.76
C HIS A 145 14.65 -2.97 -3.64
N ALA A 146 13.53 -2.92 -2.91
CA ALA A 146 13.03 -4.08 -2.16
C ALA A 146 12.36 -5.08 -3.13
N PRO A 147 12.56 -6.41 -2.99
CA PRO A 147 11.86 -7.38 -3.83
C PRO A 147 10.36 -7.43 -3.47
N PRO A 148 9.46 -7.66 -4.44
CA PRO A 148 8.02 -7.65 -4.24
C PRO A 148 7.55 -8.76 -3.29
N PRO A 149 6.45 -8.56 -2.54
CA PRO A 149 5.88 -9.59 -1.69
C PRO A 149 5.33 -10.76 -2.54
N LEU A 150 5.57 -11.98 -2.08
CA LEU A 150 5.12 -13.20 -2.73
C LEU A 150 3.57 -13.28 -2.74
N PRO A 151 2.96 -13.79 -3.83
CA PRO A 151 1.51 -13.94 -3.92
C PRO A 151 0.97 -15.01 -2.96
N ASN A 152 -0.22 -14.75 -2.42
CA ASN A 152 -0.93 -15.60 -1.47
C ASN A 152 -1.07 -17.05 -1.98
N GLY A 153 -0.52 -18.02 -1.23
CA GLY A 153 -0.67 -19.45 -1.49
C GLY A 153 0.51 -20.34 -1.08
N VAL A 154 1.68 -19.77 -0.74
CA VAL A 154 2.84 -20.56 -0.30
C VAL A 154 2.84 -20.70 1.22
N LYS A 155 2.38 -21.84 1.73
CA LYS A 155 2.58 -22.21 3.14
C LYS A 155 4.05 -22.61 3.33
N VAL A 156 4.85 -21.72 3.90
CA VAL A 156 6.18 -22.06 4.36
C VAL A 156 6.01 -22.80 5.68
N ASN A 157 6.17 -24.12 5.67
CA ASN A 157 6.32 -24.87 6.90
C ASN A 157 7.70 -24.56 7.46
N VAL A 158 7.79 -23.55 8.33
CA VAL A 158 8.95 -23.36 9.21
C VAL A 158 8.90 -24.50 10.23
N GLY A 159 9.49 -25.63 9.87
CA GLY A 159 9.83 -26.65 10.85
C GLY A 159 10.88 -26.06 11.79
N SER A 160 10.62 -26.10 13.09
CA SER A 160 11.64 -25.92 14.12
C SER A 160 12.83 -26.83 13.79
N MET A 161 13.93 -26.24 13.36
CA MET A 161 15.20 -26.94 13.19
C MET A 161 16.05 -26.57 14.39
N GLU A 162 16.32 -27.58 15.20
CA GLU A 162 17.17 -27.51 16.39
C GLU A 162 18.56 -26.96 16.04
N GLU A 163 19.13 -26.20 16.98
CA GLU A 163 20.43 -25.54 16.90
C GLU A 163 21.59 -26.54 16.87
N GLU A 164 21.80 -27.30 15.79
CA GLU A 164 23.04 -28.08 15.61
C GLU A 164 23.43 -28.19 14.12
N ASP A 165 23.94 -27.10 13.54
CA ASP A 165 25.13 -27.17 12.66
C ASP A 165 25.67 -25.77 12.38
N ALA A 166 26.76 -25.39 13.05
CA ALA A 166 27.55 -24.23 12.68
C ALA A 166 28.31 -24.58 11.38
N GLY A 167 27.61 -24.52 10.26
CA GLY A 167 28.18 -24.64 8.92
C GLY A 167 29.19 -23.51 8.68
N ASP A 168 30.40 -23.92 8.31
CA ASP A 168 31.64 -23.16 8.18
C ASP A 168 31.47 -21.77 7.56
N ALA A 169 32.17 -20.78 8.11
CA ALA A 169 32.20 -19.42 7.57
C ALA A 169 32.63 -19.44 6.09
N PRO A 170 32.11 -18.56 5.22
CA PRO A 170 32.54 -18.52 3.83
C PRO A 170 34.05 -18.31 3.76
N ASP A 171 34.71 -19.14 2.92
CA ASP A 171 36.15 -19.23 2.74
C ASP A 171 36.82 -17.84 2.77
N PRO A 172 37.86 -17.61 3.60
CA PRO A 172 38.46 -16.29 3.80
C PRO A 172 38.99 -15.65 2.50
N GLU A 173 39.25 -16.46 1.46
CA GLU A 173 39.64 -15.97 0.15
C GLU A 173 38.50 -15.26 -0.60
N ILE A 174 37.25 -15.72 -0.41
CA ILE A 174 36.06 -15.14 -1.04
C ILE A 174 35.73 -13.78 -0.41
N ARG A 175 35.78 -13.69 0.93
CA ARG A 175 35.60 -12.42 1.65
C ARG A 175 36.63 -11.38 1.22
N ARG A 176 37.91 -11.78 1.10
CA ARG A 176 38.99 -10.89 0.68
C ARG A 176 38.80 -10.37 -0.75
N ARG A 177 38.36 -11.21 -1.68
CA ARG A 177 38.10 -10.78 -3.08
C ARG A 177 36.91 -9.82 -3.19
N ILE A 178 35.85 -10.04 -2.40
CA ILE A 178 34.67 -9.16 -2.37
C ILE A 178 35.04 -7.78 -1.80
N GLU A 179 35.81 -7.73 -0.71
CA GLU A 179 36.28 -6.47 -0.11
C GLU A 179 37.23 -5.72 -1.03
N GLU A 180 38.13 -6.41 -1.74
CA GLU A 180 39.04 -5.77 -2.70
C GLU A 180 38.30 -5.15 -3.89
N LEU A 181 37.25 -5.81 -4.40
CA LEU A 181 36.41 -5.27 -5.47
C LEU A 181 35.57 -4.09 -5.00
N ALA A 182 35.03 -4.15 -3.78
CA ALA A 182 34.22 -3.08 -3.20
C ALA A 182 35.05 -1.82 -2.86
N ALA A 183 36.36 -1.96 -2.65
CA ALA A 183 37.27 -0.86 -2.32
C ALA A 183 37.78 -0.08 -3.56
N ARG A 184 37.43 -0.49 -4.78
CA ARG A 184 37.85 0.22 -5.99
C ARG A 184 36.84 1.29 -6.38
N ASP A 185 37.33 2.47 -6.76
CA ASP A 185 36.51 3.62 -7.17
C ASP A 185 35.70 3.36 -8.46
N ASP A 186 36.03 2.32 -9.21
CA ASP A 186 35.33 1.89 -10.43
C ASP A 186 34.24 0.84 -10.18
N PHE A 187 33.96 0.48 -8.93
CA PHE A 187 32.95 -0.52 -8.56
C PHE A 187 31.55 -0.25 -9.15
N GLN A 188 31.17 1.03 -9.27
CA GLN A 188 29.87 1.44 -9.83
C GLN A 188 29.88 1.58 -11.36
N THR A 189 31.03 1.43 -12.01
CA THR A 189 31.11 1.46 -13.48
C THR A 189 30.58 0.17 -14.08
N GLU A 190 30.16 0.23 -15.34
CA GLU A 190 29.68 -0.94 -16.09
C GLU A 190 30.70 -2.09 -16.12
N GLU A 191 32.00 -1.79 -16.09
CA GLU A 191 33.08 -2.78 -16.06
C GLU A 191 33.22 -3.40 -14.67
N GLY A 192 33.21 -2.59 -13.60
CA GLY A 192 33.27 -3.07 -12.21
C GLY A 192 32.07 -3.96 -11.84
N GLN A 193 30.86 -3.54 -12.23
CA GLN A 193 29.64 -4.32 -12.04
C GLN A 193 29.63 -5.62 -12.86
N ARG A 194 30.29 -5.64 -14.03
CA ARG A 194 30.41 -6.85 -14.86
C ARG A 194 31.38 -7.86 -14.25
N GLN A 195 32.52 -7.39 -13.74
CA GLN A 195 33.50 -8.24 -13.02
C GLN A 195 32.89 -8.83 -11.74
N LEU A 196 32.09 -8.04 -11.00
CA LEU A 196 31.37 -8.54 -9.83
C LEU A 196 30.37 -9.65 -10.19
N ARG A 197 29.58 -9.46 -11.26
CA ARG A 197 28.64 -10.48 -11.74
C ARG A 197 29.33 -11.76 -12.19
N GLU A 198 30.48 -11.64 -12.84
CA GLU A 198 31.30 -12.78 -13.27
C GLU A 198 31.83 -13.56 -12.06
N LEU A 199 32.39 -12.88 -11.05
CA LEU A 199 32.89 -13.50 -9.82
C LEU A 199 31.77 -14.18 -9.01
N VAL A 200 30.60 -13.54 -8.90
CA VAL A 200 29.44 -14.13 -8.22
C VAL A 200 28.93 -15.36 -8.97
N SER A 201 28.88 -15.30 -10.31
CA SER A 201 28.52 -16.46 -11.13
C SER A 201 29.53 -17.60 -10.93
N GLU A 202 30.83 -17.30 -10.93
CA GLU A 202 31.91 -18.27 -10.73
C GLU A 202 31.78 -18.98 -9.38
N VAL A 203 31.52 -18.25 -8.29
CA VAL A 203 31.33 -18.82 -6.94
C VAL A 203 30.08 -19.71 -6.89
N VAL A 204 28.97 -19.27 -7.48
CA VAL A 204 27.72 -20.06 -7.54
C VAL A 204 27.89 -21.33 -8.38
N THR A 205 28.69 -21.29 -9.45
CA THR A 205 29.01 -22.49 -10.25
C THR A 205 30.14 -23.36 -9.66
N GLY A 206 31.07 -22.79 -8.91
CA GLY A 206 32.26 -23.46 -8.35
C GLY A 206 31.97 -24.28 -7.10
N MET A 207 30.98 -23.88 -6.29
CA MET A 207 30.56 -24.64 -5.12
C MET A 207 29.87 -25.99 -5.47
N GLY A 208 29.51 -26.22 -6.73
CA GLY A 208 28.97 -27.50 -7.20
C GLY A 208 30.02 -28.54 -7.64
N ALA A 209 31.27 -28.16 -7.86
CA ALA A 209 32.28 -29.04 -8.46
C ALA A 209 33.26 -29.66 -7.43
N GLU A 210 33.50 -29.01 -6.28
CA GLU A 210 34.50 -29.48 -5.32
C GLU A 210 33.98 -30.49 -4.28
N GLN A 211 32.66 -30.63 -4.09
CA GLN A 211 32.09 -31.68 -3.23
C GLN A 211 31.99 -33.06 -3.91
N ALA A 212 32.07 -33.14 -5.25
CA ALA A 212 31.91 -34.40 -6.00
C ALA A 212 33.24 -35.14 -6.27
N GLY A 213 34.40 -34.53 -5.98
CA GLY A 213 35.72 -35.08 -6.33
C GLY A 213 36.43 -35.90 -5.24
N ARG A 214 35.97 -35.89 -3.98
CA ARG A 214 36.76 -36.40 -2.85
C ARG A 214 36.38 -37.77 -2.28
N ASN A 215 35.40 -38.50 -2.84
CA ASN A 215 34.89 -39.70 -2.16
C ASN A 215 34.86 -41.03 -2.94
N VAL A 216 35.65 -41.22 -4.00
CA VAL A 216 35.90 -42.59 -4.50
C VAL A 216 37.29 -42.73 -5.14
N ARG A 217 38.33 -43.02 -4.35
CA ARG A 217 39.53 -43.76 -4.82
C ARG A 217 40.42 -44.21 -3.64
N ARG A 218 40.24 -45.47 -3.24
CA ARG A 218 41.27 -46.53 -3.01
C ARG A 218 40.84 -47.46 -1.87
N ARG A 219 40.21 -48.58 -2.23
CA ARG A 219 40.45 -49.87 -1.57
C ARG A 219 41.15 -50.78 -2.59
N ALA A 220 42.45 -50.86 -2.43
CA ALA A 220 43.42 -51.85 -2.93
C ALA A 220 44.62 -51.54 -2.02
N ASP A 221 44.97 -52.36 -1.05
CA ASP A 221 45.20 -53.80 -1.07
C ASP A 221 44.82 -54.39 0.30
#